data_AF-A0A8D8FLD5-F1
#
_entry.id   AF-A0A8D8FLD5-F1
#
_cell.length_a   1.000
_cell.length_b   1.000
_cell.length_c   1.000
_cell.angle_alpha   90.00
_cell.angle_beta   90.00
_cell.angle_gamma   90.00
#
_symmetry.space_group_name_H-M   'P 1'
#
loop_
_entity.id
_entity.type
_entity.pdbx_description
1 polymer ?
#
loop_
_entity_poly.entity_id
_entity_poly.type
_entity_poly.pdbx_seq_one_letter_code
_entity_poly.pdbx_strand_id
1 'polypeptide(L)'
;MKATFEISLVHPAAKQSVLSNTEVIRTSVVRPGFLREDFETTPRMSTYLVAFVISDLQLVQRSEGFTPQINIWSRPEVGRMTSYVQRLTIRILPYLERYFDLKFN
;
A
#
# COMPACT_ATOMS: atom_id res chain seq x y z
N MET A 1 6.02 5.83 -22.16
CA MET A 1 5.88 7.21 -21.65
C MET A 1 5.53 7.15 -20.15
N LYS A 2 5.97 8.12 -19.34
CA LYS A 2 5.64 8.21 -17.90
C LYS A 2 4.58 9.28 -17.66
N ALA A 3 3.69 9.05 -16.70
CA ALA A 3 2.62 9.98 -16.29
C ALA A 3 2.38 9.88 -14.77
N THR A 4 1.58 10.81 -14.23
CA THR A 4 0.99 10.71 -12.90
C THR A 4 -0.39 10.05 -13.01
N PHE A 5 -0.85 9.39 -11.96
CA PHE A 5 -2.13 8.69 -11.96
C PHE A 5 -2.95 9.09 -10.74
N GLU A 6 -4.20 9.48 -10.97
CA GLU A 6 -5.22 9.61 -9.93
C GLU A 6 -6.09 8.36 -9.99
N ILE A 7 -6.16 7.62 -8.89
CA ILE A 7 -6.82 6.32 -8.84
C ILE A 7 -7.98 6.40 -7.86
N SER A 8 -9.15 5.91 -8.31
CA SER A 8 -10.34 5.74 -7.46
C SER A 8 -10.88 4.34 -7.66
N LEU A 9 -11.20 3.65 -6.56
CA LEU A 9 -11.72 2.29 -6.58
C LEU A 9 -13.09 2.23 -5.93
N VAL A 10 -14.09 1.74 -6.66
CA VAL A 10 -15.42 1.45 -6.12
C VAL A 10 -15.53 -0.04 -5.83
N HIS A 11 -15.85 -0.40 -4.60
CA HIS A 11 -15.85 -1.81 -4.16
C HIS A 11 -16.98 -2.10 -3.14
N PRO A 12 -17.36 -3.37 -2.95
CA PRO A 12 -18.28 -3.74 -1.88
C PRO A 12 -17.70 -3.38 -0.51
N ALA A 13 -18.52 -2.82 0.37
CA ALA A 13 -18.14 -2.40 1.72
C ALA A 13 -17.67 -3.57 2.62
N ALA A 14 -17.97 -4.82 2.24
CA ALA A 14 -17.52 -6.01 2.95
C ALA A 14 -16.04 -6.36 2.74
N LYS A 15 -15.35 -5.74 1.76
CA LYS A 15 -13.94 -6.02 1.48
C LYS A 15 -13.03 -5.34 2.50
N GLN A 16 -12.03 -6.08 3.00
CA GLN A 16 -11.18 -5.65 4.10
C GLN A 16 -9.96 -4.85 3.68
N SER A 17 -9.46 -5.06 2.45
CA SER A 17 -8.27 -4.37 1.94
C SER A 17 -8.51 -3.81 0.56
N VAL A 18 -8.24 -2.52 0.41
CA VAL A 18 -8.31 -1.77 -0.84
C VAL A 18 -7.04 -0.93 -0.90
N LEU A 19 -6.13 -1.31 -1.79
CA LEU A 19 -4.76 -0.80 -1.84
C LEU A 19 -4.46 -0.28 -3.25
N SER A 20 -3.56 0.70 -3.32
CA SER A 20 -3.01 1.24 -4.56
C SER A 20 -1.53 1.58 -4.35
N ASN A 21 -0.91 2.27 -5.31
CA ASN A 21 0.46 2.77 -5.21
C ASN A 21 0.67 3.80 -4.11
N THR A 22 -0.38 4.52 -3.73
CA THR A 22 -0.39 5.63 -2.78
C THR A 22 -1.42 5.40 -1.68
N GLU A 23 -1.42 6.25 -0.67
CA GLU A 23 -2.35 6.16 0.45
C GLU A 23 -3.77 6.62 0.07
N VAL A 24 -4.76 6.11 0.78
CA VAL A 24 -6.15 6.55 0.67
C VAL A 24 -6.27 7.95 1.28
N ILE A 25 -6.82 8.89 0.51
CA ILE A 25 -7.09 10.26 0.97
C ILE A 25 -8.56 10.51 1.30
N ARG A 26 -9.48 9.71 0.72
CA ARG A 26 -10.91 9.84 0.98
C ARG A 26 -11.66 8.54 0.74
N THR A 27 -12.50 8.17 1.71
CA THR A 27 -13.52 7.12 1.58
C THR A 27 -14.91 7.74 1.50
N SER A 28 -15.74 7.31 0.55
CA SER A 28 -17.12 7.81 0.41
C SER A 28 -18.10 6.70 0.04
N VAL A 29 -19.36 6.81 0.48
CA VAL A 29 -20.43 5.88 0.09
C VAL A 29 -20.97 6.28 -1.27
N VAL A 30 -20.93 5.35 -2.24
CA VAL A 30 -21.47 5.61 -3.59
C VAL A 30 -22.93 5.17 -3.70
N ARG A 31 -23.24 4.02 -3.12
CA ARG A 31 -24.58 3.41 -3.05
C ARG A 31 -24.63 2.42 -1.89
N PRO A 32 -25.81 1.97 -1.44
CA PRO A 32 -25.91 0.99 -0.35
C PRO A 32 -24.99 -0.22 -0.58
N GLY A 33 -24.12 -0.49 0.39
CA GLY A 33 -23.16 -1.60 0.34
C GLY A 33 -21.91 -1.39 -0.52
N PHE A 34 -21.68 -0.20 -1.10
CA PHE A 34 -20.47 0.09 -1.88
C PHE A 34 -19.79 1.38 -1.43
N LEU A 35 -18.47 1.31 -1.31
CA LEU A 35 -17.59 2.43 -0.99
C LEU A 35 -16.74 2.79 -2.20
N ARG A 36 -16.28 4.05 -2.22
CA ARG A 36 -15.27 4.57 -3.12
C ARG A 36 -14.08 5.05 -2.29
N GLU A 37 -12.92 4.49 -2.58
CA GLU A 37 -11.63 4.97 -2.10
C GLU A 37 -10.98 5.84 -3.17
N ASP A 38 -10.64 7.07 -2.83
CA ASP A 38 -9.80 7.95 -3.63
C ASP A 38 -8.38 7.92 -3.05
N PHE A 39 -7.40 7.68 -3.91
CA PHE A 39 -5.98 7.62 -3.56
C PHE A 39 -5.26 8.91 -3.95
N GLU A 40 -4.16 9.22 -3.25
CA GLU A 40 -3.31 10.36 -3.62
C GLU A 40 -2.74 10.19 -5.04
N THR A 41 -2.55 11.29 -5.76
CA THR A 41 -1.92 11.27 -7.09
C THR A 41 -0.52 10.66 -7.01
N THR A 42 -0.22 9.67 -7.86
CA THR A 42 1.11 9.04 -7.87
C THR A 42 2.19 10.01 -8.34
N PRO A 43 3.46 9.80 -7.93
CA PRO A 43 4.60 10.36 -8.63
C PRO A 43 4.60 9.97 -10.12
N ARG A 44 5.36 10.69 -10.94
CA ARG A 44 5.47 10.42 -12.38
C ARG A 44 6.19 9.08 -12.61
N MET A 45 5.44 8.07 -13.05
CA MET A 45 5.89 6.68 -13.15
C MET A 45 5.50 6.05 -14.49
N SER A 46 6.09 4.89 -14.79
CA SER A 46 5.74 4.10 -15.98
C SER A 46 4.45 3.31 -15.73
N THR A 47 3.65 3.09 -16.78
CA THR A 47 2.34 2.41 -16.69
C THR A 47 2.41 1.00 -16.09
N TYR A 48 3.51 0.27 -16.29
CA TYR A 48 3.66 -1.10 -15.77
C TYR A 48 3.79 -1.17 -14.24
N LEU A 49 4.03 -0.04 -13.57
CA LEU A 49 4.13 0.05 -12.10
C LEU A 49 2.79 0.41 -11.45
N VAL A 50 1.77 0.78 -12.23
CA VAL A 50 0.42 1.07 -11.71
C VAL A 50 -0.14 -0.22 -11.14
N ALA A 51 -0.55 -0.19 -9.87
CA ALA A 51 -1.03 -1.36 -9.16
C ALA A 51 -2.18 -1.00 -8.21
N PHE A 52 -3.15 -1.88 -8.12
CA PHE A 52 -4.22 -1.82 -7.13
C PHE A 52 -4.71 -3.22 -6.76
N VAL A 53 -5.26 -3.35 -5.55
CA VAL A 53 -5.76 -4.62 -5.00
C VAL A 53 -7.06 -4.38 -4.25
N ILE A 54 -8.07 -5.20 -4.51
CA ILE A 54 -9.28 -5.33 -3.68
C ILE A 54 -9.33 -6.78 -3.21
N SER A 55 -9.18 -7.00 -1.90
CA SER A 55 -9.04 -8.36 -1.36
C SER A 55 -9.52 -8.47 0.09
N ASP A 56 -9.55 -9.71 0.57
CA ASP A 56 -9.84 -10.06 1.97
C ASP A 56 -8.53 -10.25 2.78
N LEU A 57 -7.40 -9.70 2.27
CA LEU A 57 -6.15 -9.64 3.02
C LEU A 57 -6.31 -8.73 4.23
N GLN A 58 -5.56 -9.03 5.28
CA GLN A 58 -5.49 -8.22 6.49
C GLN A 58 -4.10 -7.64 6.67
N LEU A 59 -4.03 -6.48 7.31
CA LEU A 59 -2.78 -5.91 7.76
C LEU A 59 -2.25 -6.77 8.91
N VAL A 60 -1.29 -7.65 8.61
CA VAL A 60 -0.75 -8.62 9.58
C VAL A 60 0.49 -8.10 10.30
N GLN A 61 1.20 -7.12 9.71
CA GLN A 61 2.34 -6.45 10.32
C GLN A 61 2.37 -4.99 9.90
N ARG A 62 2.71 -4.12 10.84
CA ARG A 62 2.92 -2.68 10.63
C ARG A 62 4.23 -2.29 11.32
N SER A 63 5.10 -1.56 10.63
CA SER A 63 6.30 -1.03 11.27
C SER A 63 5.95 0.07 12.27
N GLU A 64 6.45 -0.04 13.49
CA GLU A 64 6.33 1.01 14.51
C GLU A 64 7.60 1.86 14.58
N GLY A 65 7.46 3.18 14.68
CA GLY A 65 8.60 4.10 14.81
C GLY A 65 9.52 4.17 13.57
N PHE A 66 9.07 3.68 12.42
CA PHE A 66 9.83 3.68 11.17
C PHE A 66 9.07 4.43 10.08
N THR A 67 9.76 5.34 9.40
CA THR A 67 9.24 6.15 8.30
C THR A 67 10.12 5.92 7.08
N PRO A 68 9.56 5.58 5.90
CA PRO A 68 8.13 5.41 5.60
C PRO A 68 7.51 4.22 6.33
N GLN A 69 6.19 4.23 6.51
CA GLN A 69 5.49 3.11 7.14
C GLN A 69 5.51 1.88 6.23
N ILE A 70 5.99 0.75 6.76
CA ILE A 70 6.01 -0.54 6.05
C ILE A 70 4.85 -1.39 6.58
N ASN A 71 3.88 -1.63 5.69
CA ASN A 71 2.72 -2.48 5.93
C ASN A 71 2.88 -3.81 5.21
N ILE A 72 2.61 -4.93 5.90
CA ILE A 72 2.52 -6.25 5.27
C ILE A 72 1.07 -6.73 5.32
N TRP A 73 0.51 -6.97 4.15
CA TRP A 73 -0.82 -7.50 3.96
C TRP A 73 -0.73 -8.98 3.59
N SER A 74 -1.50 -9.81 4.27
CA SER A 74 -1.51 -11.26 4.05
C SER A 74 -2.84 -11.86 4.46
N ARG A 75 -3.07 -13.12 4.07
CA ARG A 75 -4.10 -13.93 4.71
C ARG A 75 -3.73 -14.16 6.18
N PRO A 76 -4.70 -14.12 7.12
CA PRO A 76 -4.40 -14.14 8.56
C PRO A 76 -3.67 -15.41 9.01
N GLU A 77 -3.98 -16.55 8.42
CA GLU A 77 -3.46 -17.87 8.83
C GLU A 77 -1.94 -18.01 8.65
N VAL A 78 -1.34 -17.25 7.74
CA VAL A 78 0.13 -17.22 7.53
C VAL A 78 0.77 -15.92 8.04
N GLY A 79 0.02 -15.05 8.72
CA GLY A 79 0.51 -13.75 9.19
C GLY A 79 1.74 -13.82 10.10
N ARG A 80 1.90 -14.90 10.88
CA ARG A 80 3.09 -15.12 11.72
C ARG A 80 4.39 -15.30 10.91
N MET A 81 4.26 -15.82 9.69
CA MET A 81 5.41 -16.08 8.80
C MET A 81 5.99 -14.80 8.20
N THR A 82 5.27 -13.66 8.27
CA THR A 82 5.72 -12.40 7.65
C THR A 82 6.69 -11.59 8.52
N SER A 83 6.90 -11.99 9.78
CA SER A 83 7.76 -11.26 10.73
C SER A 83 9.21 -11.13 10.25
N TYR A 84 9.71 -12.14 9.52
CA TYR A 84 11.05 -12.09 8.93
C TYR A 84 11.13 -10.99 7.86
N VAL A 85 10.16 -10.96 6.95
CA VAL A 85 10.09 -9.95 5.87
C VAL A 85 10.04 -8.55 6.46
N GLN A 86 9.25 -8.33 7.51
CA GLN A 86 9.17 -7.03 8.17
C GLN A 86 10.53 -6.57 8.72
N ARG A 87 11.20 -7.43 9.52
CA ARG A 87 12.51 -7.10 10.09
C ARG A 87 13.58 -6.87 9.02
N LEU A 88 13.49 -7.62 7.93
CA LEU A 88 14.41 -7.49 6.80
C LEU A 88 14.20 -6.14 6.08
N THR A 89 12.96 -5.79 5.73
CA THR A 89 12.66 -4.54 5.00
C THR A 89 13.05 -3.30 5.80
N ILE A 90 12.78 -3.27 7.11
CA ILE A 90 13.18 -2.15 8.00
C ILE A 90 14.71 -1.96 8.04
N ARG A 91 15.51 -3.00 7.77
CA ARG A 91 16.97 -2.91 7.70
C ARG A 91 17.49 -2.62 6.29
N ILE A 92 16.86 -3.22 5.27
CA ILE A 92 17.26 -3.06 3.87
C ILE A 92 16.96 -1.65 3.38
N LEU A 93 15.80 -1.07 3.69
CA LEU A 93 15.44 0.24 3.14
C LEU A 93 16.46 1.32 3.53
N PRO A 94 16.83 1.52 4.82
CA PRO A 94 17.86 2.50 5.18
C PRO A 94 19.24 2.19 4.61
N TYR A 95 19.55 0.91 4.35
CA TYR A 95 20.77 0.53 3.68
C TYR A 95 20.76 0.99 2.22
N LEU A 96 19.68 0.74 1.48
CA LEU A 96 19.54 1.16 0.09
C LEU A 96 19.54 2.68 -0.04
N GLU A 97 18.87 3.39 0.89
CA GLU A 97 18.88 4.86 0.90
C GLU A 97 20.31 5.42 1.06
N ARG A 98 21.11 4.86 1.97
CA ARG A 98 22.52 5.25 2.13
C ARG A 98 23.39 4.85 0.94
N TYR A 99 23.13 3.68 0.36
CA TYR A 99 23.91 3.15 -0.76
C TYR A 99 23.72 3.99 -2.03
N PHE A 100 22.47 4.39 -2.31
CA PHE A 100 22.14 5.19 -3.49
C PHE A 100 22.15 6.71 -3.24
N ASP A 101 22.37 7.15 -2.00
CA ASP A 101 22.27 8.54 -1.56
C ASP A 101 20.91 9.19 -1.95
N LEU A 102 19.84 8.40 -1.85
CA LEU A 102 18.49 8.77 -2.27
C LEU A 102 17.45 8.21 -1.31
N LYS A 103 16.65 9.10 -0.70
CA LYS A 103 15.57 8.69 0.20
C LYS A 103 14.36 8.14 -0.54
N PHE A 104 13.68 7.19 0.08
CA PHE A 104 12.34 6.79 -0.32
C PHE A 104 11.34 7.77 0.31
N ASN A 105 10.61 8.49 -0.53
CA ASN A 105 9.59 9.46 -0.12
C ASN A 105 8.20 8.95 -0.46
#